data_AF-A0A7X7BPV8-F1
#
_entry.id   AF-A0A7X7BPV8-F1
#
_cell.length_a   1.000
_cell.length_b   1.000
_cell.length_c   1.000
_cell.angle_alpha   90.00
_cell.angle_beta   90.00
_cell.angle_gamma   90.00
#
_symmetry.space_group_name_H-M   'P 1'
#
loop_
_entity.id
_entity.type
_entity.pdbx_description
1 polymer ?
#
loop_
_entity_poly.entity_id
_entity_poly.type
_entity_poly.pdbx_seq_one_letter_code
_entity_poly.pdbx_strand_id
1 'polypeptide(L)' 'EIPDTLGYIEDMENPGTLATAQKTQPIVNVNKVGRNDPCPCGSGKKYKQCCGR' A
#
# COMPACT_ATOMS: atom_id res chain seq x y z
N GLU A 1 39.79 34.10 -23.33
CA GLU A 1 39.50 33.37 -24.57
C GLU A 1 39.11 31.96 -24.16
N ILE A 2 37.81 31.69 -24.06
CA ILE A 2 37.25 30.42 -23.57
C ILE A 2 36.75 29.70 -24.81
N PRO A 3 37.39 28.61 -25.26
CA PRO A 3 36.95 27.93 -26.47
C PRO A 3 35.70 27.07 -26.21
N ASP A 4 34.84 27.11 -27.22
CA ASP A 4 33.61 26.38 -27.47
C ASP A 4 33.59 24.91 -27.03
N THR A 5 33.01 24.64 -25.87
CA THR A 5 32.35 23.35 -25.61
C THR A 5 30.84 23.53 -25.48
N LEU A 6 30.25 24.29 -26.42
CA LEU A 6 28.83 24.16 -26.76
C LEU A 6 28.68 22.99 -27.73
N GLY A 7 28.35 21.82 -27.19
CA GLY A 7 27.97 20.64 -27.98
C GLY A 7 28.30 19.35 -27.24
N TYR A 8 27.25 18.59 -26.91
CA TYR A 8 27.24 17.32 -26.17
C TYR A 8 27.08 17.43 -24.65
N ILE A 9 25.97 18.04 -24.23
CA ILE A 9 25.23 17.47 -23.10
C ILE A 9 24.25 16.51 -23.77
N GLU A 10 24.61 15.22 -23.79
CA GLU A 10 23.69 14.17 -24.22
C GLU A 10 22.44 14.21 -23.34
N ASP A 11 21.30 14.38 -23.99
CA ASP A 11 19.98 14.06 -23.47
C ASP A 11 20.01 12.66 -22.85
N MET A 12 19.96 12.58 -21.52
CA MET A 12 19.63 11.33 -20.83
C MET A 12 18.48 11.59 -19.86
N GLU A 13 17.36 10.96 -20.19
CA GLU A 13 16.00 11.15 -19.69
C GLU A 13 15.82 11.13 -18.16
N ASN A 14 15.07 12.12 -17.69
CA ASN A 14 14.08 11.97 -16.61
C ASN A 14 12.70 11.89 -17.31
N PRO A 15 11.63 11.16 -16.90
CA PRO A 15 11.37 10.39 -15.67
C PRO A 15 10.67 9.02 -15.92
N GLY A 16 11.31 7.90 -15.60
CA GLY A 16 10.68 6.57 -15.65
C GLY A 16 10.04 6.19 -14.32
N THR A 17 8.73 6.34 -14.23
CA THR A 17 7.82 5.80 -13.21
C THR A 17 8.33 4.53 -12.51
N LEU A 18 8.69 4.65 -11.23
CA LEU A 18 8.78 3.51 -10.32
C LEU A 18 7.35 3.01 -10.02
N ALA A 19 6.71 2.41 -11.02
CA ALA A 19 5.57 1.53 -10.82
C ALA A 19 6.10 0.29 -10.10
N THR A 20 6.22 0.38 -8.77
CA THR A 20 6.39 -0.81 -7.94
C THR A 20 5.18 -1.68 -8.21
N ALA A 21 5.37 -2.77 -8.96
CA ALA A 21 4.40 -3.83 -9.08
C ALA A 21 4.17 -4.40 -7.68
N GLN A 22 3.21 -3.83 -6.97
CA GLN A 22 2.76 -4.33 -5.68
C GLN A 22 2.10 -5.67 -5.98
N LYS A 23 2.89 -6.74 -5.81
CA LYS A 23 2.43 -8.12 -5.86
C LYS A 23 1.22 -8.19 -4.94
N THR A 24 0.02 -8.31 -5.51
CA THR A 24 -1.22 -8.35 -4.74
C THR A 24 -1.17 -9.62 -3.90
N GLN A 25 -0.82 -9.46 -2.64
CA GLN A 25 -0.80 -10.55 -1.69
C GLN A 25 -2.25 -10.99 -1.51
N PRO A 26 -2.55 -12.30 -1.53
CA PRO A 26 -3.89 -12.75 -1.24
C PRO A 26 -4.29 -12.24 0.14
N ILE A 27 -5.42 -11.53 0.21
CA ILE A 27 -5.99 -11.05 1.48
C ILE A 27 -6.43 -12.30 2.23
N VAL A 28 -5.54 -12.83 3.08
CA VAL A 28 -5.91 -13.86 4.03
C VAL A 28 -6.79 -13.16 5.06
N ASN A 29 -8.05 -13.57 5.15
CA ASN A 29 -8.97 -13.08 6.17
C ASN A 29 -8.55 -13.68 7.52
N VAL A 30 -7.46 -13.17 8.12
CA VAL A 30 -6.86 -13.69 9.37
C VAL A 30 -7.79 -13.49 10.57
N ASN A 31 -8.79 -12.62 10.44
CA ASN A 31 -9.69 -12.27 11.54
C ASN A 31 -10.83 -13.27 11.66
N LYS A 32 -10.52 -14.51 12.08
CA LYS A 32 -11.51 -15.34 12.77
C LYS A 32 -11.73 -14.75 14.16
N VAL A 33 -12.49 -13.65 14.22
CA VAL A 33 -12.94 -13.09 15.49
C VAL A 33 -13.76 -14.14 16.22
N GLY A 34 -13.31 -14.50 17.42
CA GLY A 34 -14.01 -15.48 18.23
C GLY A 34 -15.38 -14.95 18.64
N ARG A 35 -16.35 -15.86 18.78
CA ARG A 35 -17.75 -15.50 19.11
C ARG A 35 -17.86 -14.65 20.40
N ASN A 36 -16.93 -14.83 21.34
CA ASN A 36 -16.91 -14.10 22.62
C ASN A 36 -15.97 -12.88 22.64
N ASP A 37 -15.17 -12.65 21.60
CA ASP A 37 -14.21 -11.54 21.53
C ASP A 37 -14.93 -10.18 21.36
N PRO A 38 -14.29 -9.05 21.70
CA PRO A 38 -14.82 -7.73 21.42
C PRO A 38 -15.08 -7.52 19.91
N CYS A 39 -16.18 -6.86 19.56
CA CYS A 39 -16.54 -6.59 18.18
C CYS A 39 -15.53 -5.62 17.53
N PRO A 40 -14.96 -5.95 16.34
CA PRO A 40 -14.06 -5.06 15.62
C PRO A 40 -14.76 -3.80 15.09
N CYS A 41 -16.09 -3.74 15.16
CA CYS A 41 -16.91 -2.60 14.81
C CYS A 41 -16.86 -1.43 15.82
N GLY A 42 -16.17 -1.58 16.96
CA GLY A 42 -16.03 -0.52 17.96
C GLY A 42 -17.25 -0.32 18.87
N SER A 43 -18.23 -1.22 18.84
CA SER A 43 -19.46 -1.10 19.64
C SER A 43 -19.28 -1.42 21.14
N GLY A 44 -18.11 -1.91 21.54
CA GLY A 44 -17.84 -2.39 22.90
C GLY A 44 -18.54 -3.70 23.29
N LYS A 45 -19.37 -4.28 22.39
CA LYS A 45 -20.08 -5.54 22.63
C LYS A 45 -19.26 -6.74 22.17
N LYS A 46 -19.53 -7.93 22.74
CA LYS A 46 -18.98 -9.20 22.23
C LYS A 46 -19.46 -9.44 20.79
N TYR A 47 -18.65 -10.07 19.96
CA TYR A 47 -18.94 -10.32 18.54
C TYR A 47 -20.30 -11.00 18.36
N LYS A 48 -20.62 -12.03 19.14
CA LYS A 48 -21.93 -12.72 19.14
C LYS A 48 -23.16 -11.89 19.48
N GLN A 49 -22.95 -10.73 20.10
CA GLN A 49 -24.02 -9.81 20.51
C GLN A 49 -24.07 -8.57 19.60
N CYS A 50 -23.22 -8.51 18.58
CA CYS A 50 -23.10 -7.39 17.65
C CYS A 50 -23.12 -7.90 16.19
N CYS A 51 -21.97 -7.93 15.51
CA CYS A 51 -21.88 -8.32 14.09
C CYS A 51 -21.97 -9.84 13.84
N GLY A 52 -21.74 -10.66 14.87
CA GLY A 52 -21.81 -12.13 14.80
C GLY A 52 -23.07 -12.71 15.44
N ARG A 53 -24.15 -11.92 15.48
CA ARG A 53 -25.46 -12.37 15.95
C ARG A 53 -26.03 -13.41 14.99
#